data_AF-A0AAP4BYU2-F1
#
_entry.id   AF-A0AAP4BYU2-F1
#
_cell.length_a   1.000
_cell.length_b   1.000
_cell.length_c   1.000
_cell.angle_alpha   90.00
_cell.angle_beta   90.00
_cell.angle_gamma   90.00
#
_symmetry.space_group_name_H-M   'P 1'
#
loop_
_entity.id
_entity.type
_entity.pdbx_description
1 polymer ?
#
loop_
_entity_poly.entity_id
_entity_poly.type
_entity_poly.pdbx_seq_one_letter_code
_entity_poly.pdbx_strand_id
1 'polypeptide(L)'
;MYLPVTHTGLVPATASGDAALVEQLPEGVGTPEMVDIGTLHVFACPEAIARRMGQLQPATFFADDSLVMQAIALIRNRLEQRFDPRTGHPLDYPTPGIIGRDPQDSRRMVFPRLDPAVIGLIELKGEEQILLARNRGRNSFFSLIAGYVEPGETIEAAFARETMEETGRRIDNLRYWGSQPWPPSGSLMLGFHAETSDVQPTCHTDGELEEIRWVTRAELLELPLATAGSIAHTMIMEWYHGE
;
A
#
# COMPACT_ATOMS: atom_id res chain seq x y z
N MET A 1 19.62 10.10 14.79
CA MET A 1 19.30 8.66 14.91
C MET A 1 19.13 8.09 13.52
N TYR A 2 19.44 6.81 13.33
CA TYR A 2 19.30 6.11 12.07
C TYR A 2 18.15 5.10 12.11
N LEU A 3 17.35 5.06 11.04
CA LEU A 3 16.30 4.08 10.83
C LEU A 3 16.73 3.07 9.74
N PRO A 4 16.96 1.80 10.09
CA PRO A 4 17.17 0.74 9.10
C PRO A 4 15.87 0.41 8.35
N VAL A 5 15.94 0.35 7.02
CA VAL A 5 14.89 -0.22 6.16
C VAL A 5 15.54 -1.28 5.28
N THR A 6 14.94 -2.45 5.16
CA THR A 6 15.50 -3.48 4.26
C THR A 6 15.28 -3.10 2.81
N HIS A 7 16.05 -3.67 1.89
CA HIS A 7 15.78 -3.50 0.45
C HIS A 7 14.38 -3.96 0.01
N THR A 8 13.73 -4.79 0.83
CA THR A 8 12.37 -5.31 0.67
C THR A 8 11.31 -4.49 1.43
N GLY A 9 11.69 -3.40 2.09
CA GLY A 9 10.77 -2.49 2.80
C GLY A 9 10.33 -2.96 4.19
N LEU A 10 11.04 -3.92 4.80
CA LEU A 10 10.82 -4.33 6.19
C LEU A 10 11.60 -3.44 7.15
N VAL A 11 11.08 -3.26 8.36
CA VAL A 11 11.72 -2.43 9.40
C VAL A 11 11.83 -3.27 10.68
N PRO A 12 13.00 -3.31 11.34
CA PRO A 12 13.13 -3.98 12.63
C PRO A 12 12.36 -3.22 13.70
N ALA A 13 11.58 -3.96 14.49
CA ALA A 13 10.86 -3.46 15.66
C ALA A 13 11.55 -3.94 16.95
N THR A 14 11.52 -3.07 17.95
CA THR A 14 11.92 -3.38 19.33
C THR A 14 10.86 -4.27 20.01
N ALA A 15 11.16 -4.77 21.21
CA ALA A 15 10.20 -5.55 21.99
C ALA A 15 8.95 -4.76 22.41
N SER A 16 9.01 -3.42 22.45
CA SER A 16 7.85 -2.55 22.72
C SER A 16 6.98 -2.30 21.48
N GLY A 17 7.41 -2.72 20.30
CA GLY A 17 6.70 -2.48 19.03
C GLY A 17 7.12 -1.20 18.32
N ASP A 18 8.04 -0.40 18.88
CA ASP A 18 8.56 0.78 18.20
C ASP A 18 9.61 0.40 17.14
N ALA A 19 9.74 1.20 16.08
CA ALA A 19 10.82 1.03 15.10
C ALA A 19 12.20 1.12 15.79
N ALA A 20 13.06 0.13 15.53
CA ALA A 20 14.37 0.04 16.16
C ALA A 20 15.35 1.02 15.52
N LEU A 21 15.60 2.13 16.23
CA LEU A 21 16.56 3.14 15.84
C LEU A 21 17.97 2.83 16.37
N VAL A 22 18.99 3.21 15.61
CA VAL A 22 20.40 3.08 16.01
C VAL A 22 21.11 4.43 16.01
N GLU A 23 22.09 4.61 16.89
CA GLU A 23 22.83 5.88 16.99
C GLU A 23 23.85 6.07 15.85
N GLN A 24 24.35 4.96 15.29
CA GLN A 24 25.39 4.93 14.28
C GLN A 24 25.11 3.83 13.25
N LEU A 25 25.65 3.98 12.03
CA LEU A 25 25.57 2.95 11.00
C LEU A 25 26.28 1.67 11.47
N PRO A 26 25.61 0.50 11.48
CA PRO A 26 26.21 -0.75 11.92
C PRO A 26 27.34 -1.21 11.00
N GLU A 27 28.32 -1.92 11.57
CA GLU A 27 29.38 -2.55 10.79
C GLU A 27 28.82 -3.55 9.77
N GLY A 28 29.41 -3.56 8.58
CA GLY A 28 29.05 -4.46 7.49
C GLY A 28 27.92 -3.96 6.58
N VAL A 29 27.33 -2.79 6.84
CA VAL A 29 26.31 -2.19 5.95
C VAL A 29 26.91 -1.64 4.65
N GLY A 30 28.22 -1.32 4.64
CA GLY A 30 28.92 -0.75 3.49
C GLY A 30 28.57 0.73 3.28
N THR A 31 28.31 1.12 2.04
CA THR A 31 27.85 2.47 1.66
C THR A 31 26.38 2.36 1.23
N PRO A 32 25.43 2.43 2.19
CA PRO A 32 24.02 2.20 1.89
C PRO A 32 23.42 3.39 1.14
N GLU A 33 22.31 3.13 0.45
CA GLU A 33 21.40 4.19 0.03
C GLU A 33 20.81 4.87 1.27
N MET A 34 20.85 6.20 1.28
CA MET A 34 20.48 7.03 2.42
C MET A 34 19.37 8.01 2.05
N VAL A 35 18.48 8.28 3.00
CA VAL A 35 17.48 9.35 2.90
C VAL A 35 17.35 10.07 4.24
N ASP A 36 17.28 11.40 4.21
CA ASP A 36 17.03 12.19 5.41
C ASP A 36 15.56 12.61 5.50
N ILE A 37 14.93 12.37 6.65
CA ILE A 37 13.57 12.78 6.98
C ILE A 37 13.62 13.65 8.24
N GLY A 38 13.73 14.97 8.04
CA GLY A 38 13.95 15.90 9.15
C GLY A 38 15.27 15.60 9.86
N THR A 39 15.20 15.13 11.11
CA THR A 39 16.37 14.72 11.93
C THR A 39 16.64 13.21 11.90
N LEU A 40 15.86 12.44 11.15
CA LEU A 40 15.98 11.00 11.03
C LEU A 40 16.78 10.63 9.77
N HIS A 41 17.80 9.79 9.93
CA HIS A 41 18.61 9.29 8.82
C HIS A 41 18.20 7.86 8.47
N VAL A 42 17.52 7.67 7.35
CA VAL A 42 17.06 6.36 6.90
C VAL A 42 18.13 5.72 6.02
N PHE A 43 18.41 4.43 6.22
CA PHE A 43 19.38 3.71 5.40
C PHE A 43 18.86 2.34 4.93
N ALA A 44 19.15 2.02 3.68
CA ALA A 44 18.87 0.70 3.11
C ALA A 44 19.87 -0.33 3.65
N CYS A 45 19.39 -1.51 4.04
CA CYS A 45 20.28 -2.59 4.48
C CYS A 45 19.80 -4.01 4.10
N PRO A 46 20.70 -5.00 4.07
CA PRO A 46 20.31 -6.40 3.99
C PRO A 46 19.50 -6.83 5.21
N GLU A 47 18.54 -7.73 5.02
CA GLU A 47 17.71 -8.20 6.13
C GLU A 47 18.52 -8.91 7.24
N ALA A 48 19.66 -9.53 6.90
CA ALA A 48 20.55 -10.16 7.88
C ALA A 48 21.22 -9.15 8.84
N ILE A 49 21.33 -7.88 8.43
CA ILE A 49 21.80 -6.79 9.29
C ILE A 49 20.63 -6.26 10.10
N ALA A 50 19.49 -5.98 9.46
CA ALA A 50 18.29 -5.48 10.15
C ALA A 50 17.81 -6.40 11.28
N ARG A 51 17.87 -7.73 11.10
CA ARG A 51 17.50 -8.73 12.13
C ARG A 51 18.33 -8.64 13.42
N ARG A 52 19.50 -8.01 13.39
CA ARG A 52 20.34 -7.82 14.59
C ARG A 52 19.81 -6.70 15.49
N MET A 53 18.95 -5.84 14.95
CA MET A 53 18.42 -4.65 15.63
C MET A 53 17.01 -4.86 16.17
N GLY A 54 16.28 -5.87 15.66
CA GLY A 54 14.93 -6.16 16.08
C GLY A 54 14.23 -7.20 15.22
N GLN A 55 13.00 -7.51 15.58
CA GLN A 55 12.14 -8.40 14.81
C GLN A 55 11.67 -7.66 13.56
N LEU A 56 11.88 -8.24 12.36
CA LEU A 56 11.43 -7.58 11.14
C LEU A 56 9.92 -7.55 11.06
N GLN A 57 9.39 -6.36 10.76
CA GLN A 57 7.97 -6.10 10.61
C GLN A 57 7.69 -5.45 9.24
N PRO A 58 6.53 -5.76 8.63
CA PRO A 58 6.10 -5.15 7.37
C PRO A 58 5.52 -3.75 7.58
N ALA A 59 5.27 -3.03 6.49
CA ALA A 59 4.65 -1.70 6.51
C ALA A 59 3.30 -1.67 7.26
N THR A 60 2.48 -2.72 7.17
CA THR A 60 1.20 -2.79 7.89
C THR A 60 1.34 -2.71 9.41
N PHE A 61 2.46 -3.18 9.96
CA PHE A 61 2.72 -3.09 11.39
C PHE A 61 2.93 -1.64 11.85
N PHE A 62 3.41 -0.78 10.96
CA PHE A 62 3.70 0.63 11.21
C PHE A 62 2.70 1.56 10.51
N ALA A 63 1.48 1.07 10.23
CA ALA A 63 0.49 1.81 9.44
C ALA A 63 0.15 3.20 10.00
N ASP A 64 0.20 3.35 11.33
CA ASP A 64 -0.06 4.62 12.03
C ASP A 64 1.20 5.49 12.22
N ASP A 65 2.38 4.98 11.85
CA ASP A 65 3.65 5.72 11.92
C ASP A 65 3.99 6.31 10.54
N SER A 66 3.53 7.54 10.33
CA SER A 66 3.79 8.28 9.08
C SER A 66 5.27 8.44 8.74
N LEU A 67 6.18 8.50 9.72
CA LEU A 67 7.61 8.66 9.49
C LEU A 67 8.23 7.35 8.99
N VAL A 68 7.85 6.21 9.58
CA VAL A 68 8.29 4.89 9.11
C VAL A 68 7.72 4.60 7.73
N MET A 69 6.46 4.93 7.48
CA MET A 69 5.84 4.75 6.16
C MET A 69 6.55 5.61 5.09
N GLN A 70 6.89 6.85 5.41
CA GLN A 70 7.68 7.72 4.54
C GLN A 70 9.09 7.17 4.30
N ALA A 71 9.74 6.63 5.34
CA ALA A 71 11.06 6.02 5.24
C ALA A 71 11.08 4.83 4.27
N ILE A 72 10.11 3.93 4.37
CA ILE A 72 9.96 2.80 3.45
C ILE A 72 9.77 3.30 2.01
N ALA A 73 8.89 4.29 1.81
CA ALA A 73 8.59 4.83 0.49
C ALA A 73 9.83 5.48 -0.17
N LEU A 74 10.59 6.27 0.59
CA LEU A 74 11.75 6.98 0.04
C LEU A 74 12.94 6.04 -0.21
N ILE A 75 13.16 5.03 0.64
CA ILE A 75 14.19 4.00 0.36
C ILE A 75 13.83 3.22 -0.90
N ARG A 76 12.57 2.80 -1.05
CA ARG A 76 12.10 2.18 -2.29
C ARG A 76 12.34 3.08 -3.50
N ASN A 77 11.97 4.36 -3.39
CA ASN A 77 12.21 5.34 -4.45
C ASN A 77 13.70 5.42 -4.83
N ARG A 78 14.64 5.46 -3.87
CA ARG A 78 16.08 5.48 -4.17
C ARG A 78 16.57 4.25 -4.87
N LEU A 79 16.09 3.08 -4.45
CA LEU A 79 16.52 1.81 -5.03
C LEU A 79 15.99 1.63 -6.47
N GLU A 80 14.77 2.07 -6.75
CA GLU A 80 14.11 1.85 -8.04
C GLU A 80 14.31 2.99 -9.05
N GLN A 81 14.32 4.25 -8.59
CA GLN A 81 14.34 5.43 -9.47
C GLN A 81 15.75 6.04 -9.53
N ARG A 82 16.69 5.29 -10.10
CA ARG A 82 18.12 5.67 -10.12
C ARG A 82 18.53 6.56 -11.30
N PHE A 83 17.72 6.59 -12.36
CA PHE A 83 18.01 7.30 -13.59
C PHE A 83 16.81 8.12 -14.06
N ASP A 84 17.06 9.25 -14.73
CA ASP A 84 16.02 10.06 -15.33
C ASP A 84 15.39 9.25 -16.49
N PRO A 85 14.06 9.03 -16.51
CA PRO A 85 13.41 8.17 -17.49
C PRO A 85 13.44 8.73 -18.92
N ARG A 86 13.75 10.02 -19.10
CA ARG A 86 13.84 10.66 -20.41
C ARG A 86 15.26 10.69 -20.95
N THR A 87 16.27 10.97 -20.10
CA THR A 87 17.67 11.10 -20.55
C THR A 87 18.50 9.85 -20.31
N GLY A 88 18.10 9.00 -19.37
CA GLY A 88 18.89 7.84 -18.92
C GLY A 88 20.09 8.21 -18.06
N HIS A 89 20.25 9.48 -17.68
CA HIS A 89 21.34 9.92 -16.80
C HIS A 89 21.07 9.55 -15.34
N PRO A 90 22.11 9.29 -14.53
CA PRO A 90 21.95 9.10 -13.09
C PRO A 90 21.26 10.30 -12.43
N LEU A 91 20.37 10.02 -11.47
CA LEU A 91 19.72 11.05 -10.66
C LEU A 91 20.51 11.32 -9.37
N ASP A 92 20.71 12.59 -9.08
CA ASP A 92 21.14 13.05 -7.76
C ASP A 92 19.90 13.45 -6.94
N TYR A 93 19.95 13.23 -5.63
CA TYR A 93 18.88 13.57 -4.70
C TYR A 93 19.35 14.59 -3.66
N PRO A 94 19.54 15.86 -4.05
CA PRO A 94 20.01 16.90 -3.13
C PRO A 94 18.99 17.13 -2.00
N THR A 95 19.48 17.50 -0.82
CA THR A 95 18.68 17.81 0.38
C THR A 95 17.49 18.74 0.03
N PRO A 96 16.25 18.41 0.42
CA PRO A 96 15.85 17.41 1.42
C PRO A 96 15.77 15.96 0.94
N GLY A 97 16.23 15.64 -0.28
CA GLY A 97 16.30 14.25 -0.74
C GLY A 97 14.93 13.67 -1.04
N ILE A 98 14.08 14.39 -1.78
CA ILE A 98 12.80 13.83 -2.25
C ILE A 98 12.76 13.82 -3.78
N ILE A 99 13.27 14.89 -4.39
CA ILE A 99 13.22 15.10 -5.84
C ILE A 99 14.56 14.68 -6.43
N GLY A 100 14.51 13.72 -7.37
CA GLY A 100 15.67 13.37 -8.19
C GLY A 100 15.93 14.47 -9.23
N ARG A 101 17.20 14.80 -9.45
CA ARG A 101 17.64 15.79 -10.44
C ARG A 101 18.71 15.19 -11.34
N ASP A 102 18.57 15.40 -12.64
CA ASP A 102 19.63 15.13 -13.60
C ASP A 102 20.72 16.22 -13.45
N PRO A 103 21.96 15.87 -13.06
CA PRO A 103 23.03 16.86 -12.89
C PRO A 103 23.41 17.58 -14.19
N GLN A 104 23.07 16.99 -15.34
CA GLN A 104 23.37 17.53 -16.67
C GLN A 104 22.20 18.34 -17.25
N ASP A 105 20.99 18.26 -16.66
CA ASP A 105 19.83 19.09 -17.01
C ASP A 105 19.09 19.52 -15.74
N SER A 106 19.62 20.55 -15.07
CA SER A 106 19.17 21.00 -13.74
C SER A 106 17.69 21.44 -13.65
N ARG A 107 17.03 21.63 -14.79
CA ARG A 107 15.58 21.92 -14.88
C ARG A 107 14.71 20.67 -14.72
N ARG A 108 15.30 19.48 -14.84
CA ARG A 108 14.59 18.21 -14.69
C ARG A 108 14.45 17.86 -13.21
N MET A 109 13.21 17.59 -12.85
CA MET A 109 12.81 17.11 -11.54
C MET A 109 12.04 15.82 -11.75
N VAL A 110 12.50 14.76 -11.11
CA VAL A 110 11.82 13.46 -11.09
C VAL A 110 11.29 13.28 -9.68
N PHE A 111 9.98 13.48 -9.53
CA PHE A 111 9.29 13.25 -8.26
C PHE A 111 9.18 11.74 -8.00
N PRO A 112 9.05 11.31 -6.73
CA PRO A 112 8.73 9.93 -6.43
C PRO A 112 7.42 9.52 -7.10
N ARG A 113 7.41 8.37 -7.77
CA ARG A 113 6.21 7.78 -8.34
C ARG A 113 5.25 7.36 -7.24
N LEU A 114 3.99 7.76 -7.38
CA LEU A 114 2.86 7.25 -6.60
C LEU A 114 1.83 6.70 -7.58
N ASP A 115 1.46 5.44 -7.41
CA ASP A 115 0.47 4.77 -8.25
C ASP A 115 -0.90 4.81 -7.56
N PRO A 116 -1.86 5.64 -8.02
CA PRO A 116 -3.20 5.68 -7.42
C PRO A 116 -3.91 4.34 -7.63
N ALA A 117 -4.47 3.81 -6.56
CA ALA A 117 -5.26 2.59 -6.56
C ALA A 117 -6.52 2.79 -5.73
N VAL A 118 -7.64 2.26 -6.21
CA VAL A 118 -8.92 2.29 -5.51
C VAL A 118 -9.12 0.98 -4.75
N ILE A 119 -9.83 1.05 -3.64
CA ILE A 119 -10.26 -0.11 -2.86
C ILE A 119 -11.61 0.21 -2.24
N GLY A 120 -12.53 -0.75 -2.14
CA GLY A 120 -13.81 -0.41 -1.55
C GLY A 120 -14.66 -1.54 -1.02
N LEU A 121 -15.44 -1.16 -0.01
CA LEU A 121 -16.42 -1.99 0.67
C LEU A 121 -17.77 -1.84 -0.05
N ILE A 122 -18.27 -2.96 -0.55
CA ILE A 122 -19.51 -3.01 -1.33
C ILE A 122 -20.57 -3.72 -0.50
N GLU A 123 -21.63 -3.01 -0.14
CA GLU A 123 -22.78 -3.55 0.60
C GLU A 123 -23.88 -4.01 -0.36
N LEU A 124 -24.56 -5.11 0.00
CA LEU A 124 -25.76 -5.54 -0.70
C LEU A 124 -26.95 -4.73 -0.20
N LYS A 125 -27.65 -4.05 -1.10
CA LYS A 125 -28.77 -3.16 -0.75
C LYS A 125 -29.86 -3.89 0.03
N GLY A 126 -30.16 -3.37 1.22
CA GLY A 126 -31.21 -3.89 2.09
C GLY A 126 -30.82 -5.11 2.91
N GLU A 127 -29.56 -5.54 2.85
CA GLU A 127 -29.03 -6.71 3.56
C GLU A 127 -27.79 -6.33 4.37
N GLU A 128 -27.54 -7.00 5.50
CA GLU A 128 -26.32 -6.80 6.29
C GLU A 128 -25.17 -7.70 5.78
N GLN A 129 -24.81 -7.51 4.51
CA GLN A 129 -23.78 -8.30 3.83
C GLN A 129 -22.84 -7.42 3.01
N ILE A 130 -21.54 -7.76 3.05
CA ILE A 130 -20.51 -7.16 2.20
C ILE A 130 -19.93 -8.16 1.21
N LEU A 131 -19.48 -7.65 0.07
CA LEU A 131 -18.77 -8.44 -0.94
C LEU A 131 -17.29 -8.53 -0.57
N LEU A 132 -16.81 -9.76 -0.33
CA LEU A 132 -15.39 -10.04 -0.18
C LEU A 132 -14.90 -10.95 -1.30
N ALA A 133 -13.63 -10.80 -1.65
CA ALA A 133 -13.00 -11.62 -2.68
C ALA A 133 -11.60 -12.09 -2.29
N ARG A 134 -11.19 -13.22 -2.87
CA ARG A 134 -9.84 -13.79 -2.74
C ARG A 134 -9.20 -13.87 -4.13
N ASN A 135 -7.99 -13.33 -4.24
CA ASN A 135 -7.27 -13.25 -5.51
C ASN A 135 -6.67 -14.61 -5.89
N ARG A 136 -6.73 -14.96 -7.17
CA ARG A 136 -6.11 -16.18 -7.68
C ARG A 136 -4.58 -16.08 -7.62
N GLY A 137 -3.95 -16.94 -6.82
CA GLY A 137 -2.49 -17.08 -6.77
C GLY A 137 -1.73 -15.90 -6.15
N ARG A 138 -2.42 -14.88 -5.60
CA ARG A 138 -1.78 -13.74 -4.92
C ARG A 138 -1.89 -13.80 -3.41
N ASN A 139 -3.05 -14.20 -2.87
CA ASN A 139 -3.29 -14.25 -1.43
C ASN A 139 -4.15 -15.44 -1.03
N SER A 140 -4.06 -15.79 0.26
CA SER A 140 -4.87 -16.84 0.89
C SER A 140 -5.98 -16.26 1.79
N PHE A 141 -6.23 -14.96 1.68
CA PHE A 141 -7.17 -14.22 2.52
C PHE A 141 -8.20 -13.47 1.67
N PHE A 142 -9.36 -13.23 2.25
CA PHE A 142 -10.40 -12.38 1.69
C PHE A 142 -10.09 -10.90 1.94
N SER A 143 -10.37 -10.09 0.93
CA SER A 143 -10.17 -8.64 0.94
C SER A 143 -11.32 -7.96 0.20
N LEU A 144 -11.34 -6.64 0.29
CA LEU A 144 -12.13 -5.76 -0.56
C LEU A 144 -11.63 -5.78 -2.01
N ILE A 145 -12.51 -5.36 -2.93
CA ILE A 145 -12.21 -5.17 -4.35
C ILE A 145 -11.27 -3.98 -4.50
N ALA A 146 -10.21 -4.13 -5.27
CA ALA A 146 -9.19 -3.09 -5.42
C ALA A 146 -8.48 -3.18 -6.77
N GLY A 147 -8.12 -2.04 -7.33
CA GLY A 147 -7.37 -1.99 -8.58
C GLY A 147 -6.75 -0.64 -8.86
N TYR A 148 -5.95 -0.55 -9.92
CA TYR A 148 -5.23 0.67 -10.26
C TYR A 148 -6.12 1.64 -11.03
N VAL A 149 -5.91 2.93 -10.83
CA VAL A 149 -6.58 3.96 -11.63
C VAL A 149 -5.87 4.05 -12.99
N GLU A 150 -6.64 3.96 -14.08
CA GLU A 150 -6.08 4.07 -15.43
C GLU A 150 -5.84 5.53 -15.85
N PRO A 151 -4.90 5.80 -16.79
CA PRO A 151 -4.68 7.13 -17.32
C PRO A 151 -5.94 7.73 -17.95
N GLY A 152 -6.34 8.91 -17.46
CA GLY A 152 -7.54 9.62 -17.94
C GLY A 152 -8.83 9.23 -17.24
N GLU A 153 -8.76 8.33 -16.26
CA GLU A 153 -9.89 7.89 -15.45
C GLU A 153 -10.07 8.74 -14.19
N THR A 154 -11.31 8.91 -13.74
CA THR A 154 -11.60 9.44 -12.39
C THR A 154 -11.49 8.31 -11.37
N ILE A 155 -11.23 8.62 -10.11
CA ILE A 155 -11.11 7.59 -9.06
C ILE A 155 -12.45 6.85 -8.86
N GLU A 156 -13.57 7.53 -9.06
CA GLU A 156 -14.91 6.95 -9.00
C GLU A 156 -15.16 6.00 -10.18
N ALA A 157 -14.75 6.39 -11.39
CA ALA A 157 -14.86 5.54 -12.57
C ALA A 157 -13.96 4.30 -12.46
N ALA A 158 -12.75 4.45 -11.92
CA ALA A 158 -11.83 3.34 -11.68
C ALA A 158 -12.46 2.29 -10.77
N PHE A 159 -13.04 2.70 -9.64
CA PHE A 159 -13.63 1.74 -8.72
C PHE A 159 -14.88 1.06 -9.30
N ALA A 160 -15.67 1.78 -10.10
CA ALA A 160 -16.79 1.19 -10.83
C ALA A 160 -16.34 0.19 -11.91
N ARG A 161 -15.26 0.50 -12.64
CA ARG A 161 -14.66 -0.39 -13.65
C ARG A 161 -14.09 -1.66 -13.01
N GLU A 162 -13.21 -1.52 -12.03
CA GLU A 162 -12.59 -2.65 -11.31
C GLU A 162 -13.66 -3.58 -10.72
N THR A 163 -14.70 -3.02 -10.09
CA THR A 163 -15.80 -3.83 -9.56
C THR A 163 -16.56 -4.59 -10.66
N MET A 164 -16.79 -3.95 -11.81
CA MET A 164 -17.43 -4.61 -12.94
C MET A 164 -16.55 -5.71 -13.54
N GLU A 165 -15.26 -5.44 -13.76
CA GLU A 165 -14.31 -6.36 -14.39
C GLU A 165 -14.07 -7.61 -13.53
N GLU A 166 -13.80 -7.42 -12.24
CA GLU A 166 -13.47 -8.52 -11.34
C GLU A 166 -14.71 -9.31 -10.90
N THR A 167 -15.84 -8.62 -10.68
CA THR A 167 -17.01 -9.21 -10.01
C THR A 167 -18.28 -9.25 -10.85
N GLY A 168 -18.33 -8.55 -11.98
CA GLY A 168 -19.51 -8.46 -12.84
C GLY A 168 -20.69 -7.67 -12.25
N ARG A 169 -20.45 -6.88 -11.18
CA ARG A 169 -21.50 -6.15 -10.45
C ARG A 169 -21.42 -4.67 -10.72
N ARG A 170 -22.57 -4.03 -10.92
CA ARG A 170 -22.67 -2.57 -10.96
C ARG A 170 -22.76 -2.05 -9.55
N ILE A 171 -22.05 -0.96 -9.28
CA ILE A 171 -22.13 -0.25 -8.00
C ILE A 171 -22.77 1.11 -8.17
N ASP A 172 -23.37 1.59 -7.10
CA ASP A 172 -23.88 2.94 -6.97
C ASP A 172 -23.66 3.45 -5.53
N ASN A 173 -24.18 4.65 -5.23
CA ASN A 173 -23.99 5.34 -3.94
C ASN A 173 -22.51 5.42 -3.50
N LEU A 174 -21.63 5.74 -4.45
CA LEU A 174 -20.20 5.79 -4.20
C LEU A 174 -19.83 6.92 -3.24
N ARG A 175 -19.18 6.59 -2.13
CA ARG A 175 -18.76 7.55 -1.09
C ARG A 175 -17.30 7.33 -0.75
N TYR A 176 -16.50 8.37 -0.86
CA TYR A 176 -15.11 8.33 -0.41
C TYR A 176 -15.04 8.09 1.10
N TRP A 177 -14.20 7.15 1.51
CA TRP A 177 -13.96 6.78 2.91
C TRP A 177 -12.70 7.43 3.45
N GLY A 178 -11.58 7.29 2.73
CA GLY A 178 -10.27 7.69 3.22
C GLY A 178 -9.15 7.21 2.31
N SER A 179 -7.90 7.36 2.75
CA SER A 179 -6.74 6.92 1.97
C SER A 179 -5.64 6.36 2.86
N GLN A 180 -4.86 5.44 2.30
CA GLN A 180 -3.68 4.90 2.95
C GLN A 180 -2.50 4.88 1.96
N PRO A 181 -1.36 5.49 2.30
CA PRO A 181 -0.13 5.26 1.56
C PRO A 181 0.25 3.78 1.66
N TRP A 182 0.64 3.17 0.53
CA TRP A 182 1.09 1.78 0.48
C TRP A 182 2.52 1.69 -0.08
N PRO A 183 3.54 2.04 0.75
CA PRO A 183 4.93 2.10 0.34
C PRO A 183 5.50 0.84 -0.31
N PRO A 184 5.13 -0.40 0.09
CA PRO A 184 5.72 -1.60 -0.51
C PRO A 184 5.58 -1.69 -2.03
N SER A 185 4.50 -1.18 -2.60
CA SER A 185 4.31 -1.08 -4.06
C SER A 185 4.44 0.35 -4.60
N GLY A 186 4.55 1.35 -3.72
CA GLY A 186 4.48 2.77 -4.10
C GLY A 186 3.07 3.23 -4.46
N SER A 187 2.04 2.52 -4.02
CA SER A 187 0.65 2.88 -4.31
C SER A 187 0.11 3.89 -3.30
N LEU A 188 -0.90 4.67 -3.72
CA LEU A 188 -1.78 5.42 -2.82
C LEU A 188 -3.17 4.78 -2.89
N MET A 189 -3.56 4.09 -1.83
CA MET A 189 -4.87 3.44 -1.74
C MET A 189 -5.94 4.46 -1.41
N LEU A 190 -7.04 4.44 -2.16
CA LEU A 190 -8.19 5.34 -2.04
C LEU A 190 -9.43 4.49 -1.73
N GLY A 191 -9.90 4.58 -0.50
CA GLY A 191 -11.02 3.80 0.04
C GLY A 191 -12.39 4.36 -0.35
N PHE A 192 -13.31 3.48 -0.73
CA PHE A 192 -14.71 3.82 -1.03
C PHE A 192 -15.70 2.89 -0.32
N HIS A 193 -16.82 3.45 0.10
CA HIS A 193 -18.05 2.68 0.30
C HIS A 193 -18.90 2.74 -0.97
N ALA A 194 -19.55 1.62 -1.27
CA ALA A 194 -20.50 1.51 -2.35
C ALA A 194 -21.62 0.54 -2.00
N GLU A 195 -22.69 0.61 -2.77
CA GLU A 195 -23.81 -0.32 -2.67
C GLU A 195 -24.07 -0.98 -4.03
N THR A 196 -24.66 -2.15 -4.01
CA THR A 196 -25.15 -2.82 -5.22
C THR A 196 -26.46 -3.56 -4.97
N SER A 197 -27.30 -3.66 -6.01
CA SER A 197 -28.42 -4.59 -6.05
C SER A 197 -28.10 -5.89 -6.79
N ASP A 198 -26.91 -5.98 -7.41
CA ASP A 198 -26.51 -7.14 -8.21
C ASP A 198 -25.94 -8.25 -7.31
N VAL A 199 -26.81 -9.19 -6.90
CA VAL A 199 -26.38 -10.36 -6.10
C VAL A 199 -25.43 -11.26 -6.90
N GLN A 200 -25.76 -11.47 -8.18
CA GLN A 200 -25.03 -12.32 -9.12
C GLN A 200 -24.33 -11.46 -10.18
N PRO A 201 -23.22 -11.95 -10.78
CA PRO A 201 -22.55 -11.24 -11.87
C PRO A 201 -23.48 -11.04 -13.05
N THR A 202 -23.36 -9.90 -13.70
CA THR A 202 -24.21 -9.49 -14.83
C THR A 202 -23.46 -9.54 -16.17
N CYS A 203 -22.16 -9.79 -16.12
CA CYS A 203 -21.29 -10.04 -17.26
C CYS A 203 -20.22 -11.09 -16.91
N HIS A 204 -19.40 -11.45 -17.89
CA HIS A 204 -18.21 -12.26 -17.64
C HIS A 204 -17.18 -11.43 -16.88
N THR A 205 -16.47 -12.07 -15.95
CA THR A 205 -15.36 -11.48 -15.21
C THR A 205 -14.03 -11.80 -15.87
N ASP A 206 -13.00 -11.01 -15.58
CA ASP A 206 -11.63 -11.19 -16.09
C ASP A 206 -10.92 -12.46 -15.57
N GLY A 207 -11.43 -13.02 -14.46
CA GLY A 207 -10.90 -14.21 -13.82
C GLY A 207 -9.74 -13.95 -12.87
N GLU A 208 -9.47 -12.72 -12.43
CA GLU A 208 -8.45 -12.44 -11.41
C GLU A 208 -8.81 -13.02 -10.05
N LEU A 209 -10.11 -13.06 -9.73
CA LEU A 209 -10.63 -13.59 -8.48
C LEU A 209 -10.81 -15.11 -8.54
N GLU A 210 -10.32 -15.80 -7.50
CA GLU A 210 -10.57 -17.23 -7.30
C GLU A 210 -11.95 -17.45 -6.67
N GLU A 211 -12.35 -16.56 -5.79
CA GLU A 211 -13.57 -16.69 -5.00
C GLU A 211 -14.15 -15.31 -4.66
N ILE A 212 -15.47 -15.20 -4.74
CA ILE A 212 -16.24 -14.02 -4.38
C ILE A 212 -17.38 -14.48 -3.47
N ARG A 213 -17.58 -13.80 -2.35
CA ARG A 213 -18.57 -14.19 -1.35
C ARG A 213 -19.30 -12.97 -0.77
N TRP A 214 -20.62 -13.09 -0.66
CA TRP A 214 -21.41 -12.23 0.21
C TRP A 214 -21.25 -12.72 1.65
N VAL A 215 -20.79 -11.84 2.53
CA VAL A 215 -20.38 -12.20 3.89
C VAL A 215 -21.17 -11.36 4.89
N THR A 216 -21.86 -12.03 5.79
CA THR A 216 -22.52 -11.42 6.95
C THR A 216 -21.51 -11.10 8.05
N ARG A 217 -21.91 -10.25 9.01
CA ARG A 217 -21.12 -9.99 10.22
C ARG A 217 -20.74 -11.27 10.98
N ALA A 218 -21.66 -12.24 11.05
CA ALA A 218 -21.44 -13.49 11.76
C ALA A 218 -20.36 -14.37 11.10
N GLU A 219 -20.35 -14.42 9.77
CA GLU A 219 -19.39 -15.22 9.00
C GLU A 219 -17.99 -14.58 8.93
N LEU A 220 -17.92 -13.25 9.06
CA LEU A 220 -16.69 -12.48 8.87
C LEU A 220 -15.52 -12.99 9.72
N LEU A 221 -15.77 -13.31 10.99
CA LEU A 221 -14.74 -13.75 11.94
C LEU A 221 -14.21 -15.16 11.67
N GLU A 222 -14.88 -15.93 10.82
CA GLU A 222 -14.46 -17.28 10.43
C GLU A 222 -13.55 -17.28 9.18
N LEU A 223 -13.42 -16.12 8.53
CA LEU A 223 -12.64 -15.99 7.30
C LEU A 223 -11.21 -15.51 7.58
N PRO A 224 -10.22 -15.99 6.81
CA PRO A 224 -8.91 -15.35 6.78
C PRO A 224 -9.06 -13.99 6.10
N LEU A 225 -8.94 -12.89 6.83
CA LEU A 225 -9.06 -11.52 6.30
C LEU A 225 -7.70 -10.90 6.00
N ALA A 226 -7.72 -9.81 5.22
CA ALA A 226 -6.57 -8.94 5.04
C ALA A 226 -5.94 -8.55 6.38
N THR A 227 -4.62 -8.37 6.42
CA THR A 227 -3.89 -8.16 7.68
C THR A 227 -4.26 -6.83 8.34
N ALA A 228 -4.30 -6.81 9.68
CA ALA A 228 -4.42 -5.60 10.47
C ALA A 228 -3.37 -4.55 10.06
N GLY A 229 -3.77 -3.28 10.07
CA GLY A 229 -2.97 -2.17 9.56
C GLY A 229 -3.06 -1.96 8.03
N SER A 230 -3.83 -2.79 7.31
CA SER A 230 -4.25 -2.48 5.94
C SER A 230 -5.58 -1.74 5.92
N ILE A 231 -5.78 -0.84 4.96
CA ILE A 231 -7.04 -0.13 4.73
C ILE A 231 -8.22 -1.09 4.54
N ALA A 232 -8.00 -2.23 3.86
CA ALA A 232 -9.01 -3.26 3.70
C ALA A 232 -9.51 -3.79 5.04
N HIS A 233 -8.58 -4.18 5.93
CA HIS A 233 -8.92 -4.66 7.27
C HIS A 233 -9.63 -3.58 8.08
N THR A 234 -9.14 -2.34 8.06
CA THR A 234 -9.77 -1.23 8.80
C THR A 234 -11.22 -1.02 8.37
N MET A 235 -11.47 -0.88 7.07
CA MET A 235 -12.83 -0.69 6.54
C MET A 235 -13.76 -1.88 6.85
N ILE A 236 -13.25 -3.11 6.75
CA ILE A 236 -14.00 -4.32 7.10
C ILE A 236 -14.38 -4.34 8.58
N MET A 237 -13.45 -3.95 9.47
CA MET A 237 -13.69 -3.95 10.91
C MET A 237 -14.60 -2.81 11.36
N GLU A 238 -14.47 -1.61 10.78
CA GLU A 238 -15.42 -0.51 11.01
C GLU A 238 -16.83 -0.93 10.60
N TRP A 239 -16.97 -1.52 9.40
CA TRP A 239 -18.26 -2.08 8.99
C TRP A 239 -18.74 -3.10 9.99
N TYR A 240 -17.91 -4.08 10.43
CA TYR A 240 -18.24 -5.11 11.42
C TYR A 240 -18.68 -4.56 12.79
N HIS A 241 -18.15 -3.42 13.22
CA HIS A 241 -18.52 -2.75 14.46
C HIS A 241 -19.74 -1.82 14.31
N GLY A 242 -20.12 -1.46 13.08
CA GLY A 242 -21.25 -0.59 12.78
C GLY A 242 -20.90 0.89 12.90
N GLU A 243 -19.65 1.24 12.57
CA GLU A 243 -19.08 2.59 12.62
C GLU A 243 -19.28 3.38 11.31
#